data_AF-A0A7J9IR31-F1
#
_entry.id   AF-A0A7J9IR31-F1
#
_cell.length_a   1.000
_cell.length_b   1.000
_cell.length_c   1.000
_cell.angle_alpha   90.00
_cell.angle_beta   90.00
_cell.angle_gamma   90.00
#
_symmetry.space_group_name_H-M   'P 1'
#
loop_
_entity.id
_entity.type
_entity.pdbx_description
1 polymer ?
#
loop_
_entity_poly.entity_id
_entity_poly.type
_entity_poly.pdbx_seq_one_letter_code
_entity_poly.pdbx_strand_id
1 'polypeptide(L)'
;MGRIAQGTKVLAEGGYEKIFRQTFETVPEEQLQNSFACYLSTSAGPVMGVLYVSTAKLAYCSDSPLSYQNGSKTEWSYYKVVIPLHQLKAINPSTSRVNPSEKYIQVSSVDSHEFWFMGFLNYESAVKCLQEALQQHSLQSV
;
A
#
# COMPACT_ATOMS: atom_id res chain seq x y z
N MET A 1 -18.54 6.88 -5.55
CA MET A 1 -18.62 5.58 -6.25
C MET A 1 -17.43 4.64 -5.97
N GLY A 2 -16.20 5.12 -5.72
CA GLY A 2 -15.00 4.24 -5.64
C GLY A 2 -14.99 3.16 -4.54
N ARG A 3 -15.34 3.49 -3.28
CA ARG A 3 -15.21 2.53 -2.15
C ARG A 3 -16.28 1.43 -2.10
N ILE A 4 -17.49 1.70 -2.62
CA ILE A 4 -18.56 0.69 -2.70
C ILE A 4 -18.17 -0.39 -3.73
N ALA A 5 -17.66 0.04 -4.89
CA ALA A 5 -17.16 -0.88 -5.91
C ALA A 5 -16.01 -1.74 -5.39
N GLN A 6 -15.11 -1.18 -4.58
CA GLN A 6 -14.03 -1.91 -3.93
C GLN A 6 -14.55 -3.02 -2.99
N GLY A 7 -15.55 -2.72 -2.15
CA GLY A 7 -16.17 -3.73 -1.28
C GLY A 7 -16.82 -4.89 -2.07
N THR A 8 -17.52 -4.58 -3.16
CA THR A 8 -18.09 -5.61 -4.05
C THR A 8 -17.02 -6.45 -4.72
N LYS A 9 -15.92 -5.83 -5.19
CA LYS A 9 -14.78 -6.54 -5.78
C LYS A 9 -14.16 -7.53 -4.79
N VAL A 10 -13.95 -7.12 -3.54
CA VAL A 10 -13.39 -7.99 -2.49
C VAL A 10 -14.24 -9.23 -2.26
N LEU A 11 -15.56 -9.07 -2.21
CA LEU A 11 -16.48 -10.19 -2.06
C LEU A 11 -16.45 -11.12 -3.29
N ALA A 12 -16.47 -10.56 -4.49
CA ALA A 12 -16.45 -11.33 -5.74
C ALA A 12 -15.14 -12.11 -5.95
N GLU A 13 -14.00 -11.52 -5.57
CA GLU A 13 -12.68 -12.13 -5.78
C GLU A 13 -12.31 -13.12 -4.65
N GLY A 14 -13.07 -13.16 -3.55
CA GLY A 14 -12.92 -14.12 -2.45
C GLY A 14 -12.07 -13.62 -1.28
N GLY A 15 -12.06 -12.31 -1.04
CA GLY A 15 -11.36 -11.66 0.08
C GLY A 15 -9.96 -11.16 -0.27
N TYR A 16 -9.42 -10.27 0.56
CA TYR A 16 -8.14 -9.60 0.32
C TYR A 16 -6.94 -10.55 0.19
N GLU A 17 -6.94 -11.67 0.92
CA GLU A 17 -5.89 -12.70 0.83
C GLU A 17 -5.75 -13.23 -0.61
N LYS A 18 -6.87 -13.58 -1.24
CA LYS A 18 -6.87 -14.12 -2.60
C LYS A 18 -6.48 -13.05 -3.61
N ILE A 19 -6.98 -11.83 -3.45
CA ILE A 19 -6.58 -10.69 -4.30
C ILE A 19 -5.09 -10.43 -4.21
N PHE A 20 -4.53 -10.41 -3.00
CA PHE A 20 -3.11 -10.19 -2.76
C PHE A 20 -2.26 -11.23 -3.50
N ARG A 21 -2.55 -12.52 -3.33
CA ARG A 21 -1.81 -13.62 -4.00
C ARG A 21 -1.94 -13.62 -5.52
N GLN A 22 -3.06 -13.14 -6.06
CA GLN A 22 -3.25 -13.01 -7.51
C GLN A 22 -2.55 -11.76 -8.07
N THR A 23 -2.40 -10.72 -7.26
CA THR A 23 -1.86 -9.42 -7.68
C THR A 23 -0.33 -9.37 -7.58
N PHE A 24 0.25 -10.07 -6.61
CA PHE A 24 1.67 -10.05 -6.29
C PHE A 24 2.25 -11.46 -6.25
N GLU A 25 3.47 -11.59 -6.73
CA GLU A 25 4.27 -12.79 -6.49
C GLU A 25 4.52 -12.93 -4.98
N THR A 26 4.32 -14.15 -4.45
CA THR A 26 4.50 -14.44 -3.02
C THR A 26 5.60 -15.47 -2.81
N VAL A 27 6.37 -15.31 -1.73
CA VAL A 27 7.30 -16.35 -1.28
C VAL A 27 6.52 -17.49 -0.59
N PRO A 28 7.10 -18.70 -0.47
CA PRO A 28 6.49 -19.77 0.31
C PRO A 28 6.12 -19.30 1.72
N GLU A 29 4.95 -19.70 2.20
CA GLU A 29 4.44 -19.38 3.54
C GLU A 29 4.20 -17.89 3.83
N GLU A 30 4.32 -17.01 2.84
CA GLU A 30 3.93 -15.61 2.98
C GLU A 30 2.43 -15.52 3.28
N GLN A 31 2.06 -14.78 4.33
CA GLN A 31 0.68 -14.61 4.77
C GLN A 31 0.32 -13.12 4.78
N LEU A 32 -0.88 -12.77 4.31
CA LEU A 32 -1.40 -11.42 4.51
C LEU A 32 -1.78 -11.23 5.98
N GLN A 33 -1.26 -10.17 6.58
CA GLN A 33 -1.57 -9.76 7.95
C GLN A 33 -2.75 -8.79 7.95
N ASN A 34 -2.74 -7.79 7.06
CA ASN A 34 -3.78 -6.79 6.99
C ASN A 34 -3.83 -6.09 5.61
N SER A 35 -4.91 -5.35 5.36
CA SER A 35 -5.12 -4.58 4.14
C SER A 35 -5.86 -3.29 4.42
N PHE A 36 -5.42 -2.19 3.81
CA PHE A 36 -5.95 -0.86 4.04
C PHE A 36 -6.26 -0.14 2.74
N ALA A 37 -7.53 0.18 2.52
CA ALA A 37 -7.92 1.10 1.46
C ALA A 37 -7.39 2.51 1.77
N CYS A 38 -6.58 3.04 0.85
CA CYS A 38 -5.90 4.32 0.98
C CYS A 38 -5.60 4.92 -0.40
N TYR A 39 -4.85 6.01 -0.40
CA TYR A 39 -4.29 6.61 -1.60
C TYR A 39 -2.78 6.63 -1.49
N LEU A 40 -2.09 6.41 -2.62
CA LEU A 40 -0.69 6.73 -2.78
C LEU A 40 -0.55 8.10 -3.44
N SER A 41 0.20 9.01 -2.81
CA SER A 41 0.53 10.30 -3.41
C SER A 41 1.53 10.11 -4.55
N THR A 42 1.22 10.63 -5.74
CA THR A 42 2.11 10.64 -6.91
C THR A 42 2.21 12.06 -7.47
N SER A 43 3.18 12.29 -8.37
CA SER A 43 3.33 13.58 -9.06
C SER A 43 2.12 13.96 -9.93
N ALA A 44 1.38 12.97 -10.42
CA ALA A 44 0.13 13.18 -11.17
C ALA A 44 -1.10 13.31 -10.26
N GLY A 45 -0.92 13.22 -8.94
CA GLY A 45 -1.97 13.29 -7.92
C GLY A 45 -2.17 11.98 -7.15
N PRO A 46 -3.09 11.96 -6.17
CA PRO A 46 -3.35 10.78 -5.35
C PRO A 46 -4.01 9.66 -6.18
N VAL A 47 -3.40 8.47 -6.16
CA VAL A 47 -3.93 7.27 -6.80
C VAL A 47 -4.64 6.45 -5.72
N MET A 48 -5.89 6.05 -5.95
CA MET A 48 -6.66 5.20 -5.03
C MET A 48 -6.27 3.72 -5.14
N GLY A 49 -6.22 3.00 -4.03
CA GLY A 49 -5.88 1.59 -4.02
C GLY A 49 -5.89 0.95 -2.64
N VAL A 50 -5.20 -0.19 -2.54
CA VAL A 50 -5.07 -0.98 -1.31
C VAL A 50 -3.60 -1.15 -0.97
N LEU A 51 -3.25 -0.83 0.28
CA LEU A 51 -1.97 -1.19 0.90
C LEU A 51 -2.14 -2.49 1.68
N TYR A 52 -1.42 -3.52 1.26
CA TYR A 52 -1.34 -4.84 1.88
C TYR A 52 -0.09 -4.91 2.76
N VAL A 53 -0.24 -5.50 3.94
CA VAL A 53 0.85 -5.82 4.87
C VAL A 53 0.91 -7.33 4.97
N SER A 54 1.99 -7.95 4.49
CA SER A 54 2.23 -9.39 4.62
C SER A 54 3.39 -9.67 5.57
N THR A 55 3.61 -10.94 5.88
CA THR A 55 4.78 -11.38 6.65
C THR A 55 6.12 -11.18 5.92
N ALA A 56 6.12 -10.79 4.65
CA ALA A 56 7.34 -10.61 3.85
C ALA A 56 7.50 -9.22 3.21
N LYS A 57 6.40 -8.49 2.99
CA LYS A 57 6.43 -7.19 2.29
C LYS A 57 5.26 -6.28 2.64
N LEU A 58 5.48 -4.99 2.41
CA LEU A 58 4.39 -4.06 2.11
C LEU A 58 4.15 -4.06 0.60
N ALA A 59 2.89 -4.12 0.18
CA ALA A 59 2.54 -4.09 -1.24
C ALA A 59 1.35 -3.17 -1.48
N TYR A 60 1.41 -2.33 -2.50
CA TYR A 60 0.32 -1.44 -2.87
C TYR A 60 -0.10 -1.71 -4.32
N CYS A 61 -1.41 -1.71 -4.58
CA CYS A 61 -1.96 -1.77 -5.93
C CYS A 61 -3.09 -0.75 -6.07
N SER A 62 -3.12 -0.03 -7.20
CA SER A 62 -4.25 0.84 -7.53
C SER A 62 -5.54 0.03 -7.76
N ASP A 63 -6.69 0.60 -7.45
CA ASP A 63 -7.98 -0.09 -7.65
C ASP A 63 -8.33 -0.22 -9.14
N SER A 64 -7.83 0.71 -9.96
CA SER A 64 -8.03 0.75 -11.41
C SER A 64 -6.69 0.97 -12.12
N PRO A 65 -6.53 0.50 -13.37
CA PRO A 65 -5.36 0.79 -14.16
C PRO A 65 -5.29 2.29 -14.49
N LEU A 66 -4.08 2.82 -14.56
CA LEU A 66 -3.78 4.18 -14.97
C LEU A 66 -3.28 4.18 -16.41
N SER A 67 -3.67 5.20 -17.18
CA SER A 67 -3.16 5.38 -18.52
C SER A 67 -1.76 5.98 -18.51
N TYR A 68 -0.90 5.52 -19.42
CA TYR A 68 0.39 6.13 -19.71
C TYR A 68 0.66 6.12 -21.22
N GLN A 69 1.54 7.00 -21.66
CA GLN A 69 1.95 7.06 -23.07
C GLN A 69 3.18 6.19 -23.29
N ASN A 70 3.07 5.25 -24.24
CA ASN A 70 4.15 4.46 -24.78
C ASN A 70 4.38 4.87 -26.25
N GLY A 71 5.20 5.90 -26.45
CA GLY A 71 5.34 6.55 -27.75
C GLY A 71 4.02 7.20 -28.19
N SER A 72 3.43 6.70 -29.27
CA SER A 72 2.14 7.17 -29.80
C SER A 72 0.92 6.38 -29.29
N LYS A 73 1.13 5.34 -28.47
CA LYS A 73 0.06 4.49 -27.95
C LYS A 73 -0.23 4.82 -26.49
N THR A 74 -1.51 4.91 -26.15
CA THR A 74 -1.95 4.94 -24.75
C THR A 74 -2.15 3.51 -24.26
N GLU A 75 -1.41 3.15 -23.22
CA GLU A 75 -1.51 1.85 -22.54
C GLU A 75 -2.05 2.05 -21.12
N TRP A 76 -2.54 0.96 -20.51
CA TRP A 76 -3.18 0.99 -19.20
C TRP A 76 -2.55 -0.06 -18.31
N SER A 77 -2.08 0.33 -17.13
CA SER A 77 -1.46 -0.58 -16.17
C SER A 77 -1.80 -0.20 -14.74
N TYR A 78 -1.86 -1.20 -13.88
CA TYR A 78 -2.02 -0.97 -12.44
C TYR A 78 -0.75 -0.36 -11.86
N TYR A 79 -0.92 0.69 -11.06
CA TYR A 79 0.21 1.25 -10.31
C TYR A 79 0.49 0.34 -9.12
N LYS A 80 1.67 -0.27 -9.09
CA LYS A 80 2.09 -1.21 -8.04
C LYS A 80 3.35 -0.72 -7.35
N VAL A 81 3.40 -0.91 -6.03
CA VAL A 81 4.61 -0.73 -5.21
C VAL A 81 4.81 -2.00 -4.40
N VAL A 82 6.05 -2.48 -4.31
CA VAL A 82 6.42 -3.61 -3.46
C VAL A 82 7.66 -3.21 -2.67
N ILE A 83 7.57 -3.30 -1.35
CA ILE A 83 8.67 -2.99 -0.42
C ILE A 83 8.87 -4.24 0.44
N PRO A 84 9.88 -5.06 0.15
CA PRO A 84 10.26 -6.16 1.04
C PRO A 84 10.54 -5.63 2.45
N LEU A 85 10.14 -6.35 3.49
CA LEU A 85 10.31 -5.87 4.88
C LEU A 85 11.79 -5.59 5.22
N HIS A 86 12.73 -6.34 4.64
CA HIS A 86 14.17 -6.09 4.82
C HIS A 86 14.69 -4.81 4.16
N GLN A 87 13.91 -4.22 3.26
CA GLN A 87 14.19 -2.93 2.68
C GLN A 87 13.44 -1.81 3.39
N LEU A 88 12.57 -2.12 4.35
CA LEU A 88 11.79 -1.12 5.08
C LEU A 88 12.68 -0.42 6.11
N LYS A 89 12.83 0.89 5.97
CA LYS A 89 13.69 1.71 6.85
C LYS A 89 12.90 2.39 7.96
N ALA A 90 11.80 3.06 7.61
CA ALA A 90 10.99 3.78 8.59
C ALA A 90 9.52 3.92 8.15
N ILE A 91 8.65 3.98 9.17
CA ILE A 91 7.23 4.31 9.07
C ILE A 91 7.00 5.57 9.90
N ASN A 92 6.72 6.71 9.25
CA ASN A 92 6.51 7.99 9.92
C ASN A 92 5.07 8.48 9.71
N PRO A 93 4.20 8.35 10.73
CA PRO A 93 2.88 8.98 10.73
C PRO A 93 3.02 10.50 10.80
N SER A 94 2.23 11.24 10.03
CA SER A 94 2.23 12.71 10.06
C SER A 94 0.86 13.30 9.75
N THR A 95 0.65 14.57 10.08
CA THR A 95 -0.56 15.31 9.77
C THR A 95 -0.23 16.60 9.00
N SER A 96 -1.14 17.06 8.15
CA SER A 96 -0.95 18.33 7.44
C SER A 96 -0.92 19.49 8.43
N ARG A 97 0.02 20.41 8.21
CA ARG A 97 0.13 21.64 9.00
C ARG A 97 -1.01 22.62 8.70
N VAL A 98 -1.63 22.51 7.54
CA VAL A 98 -2.74 23.37 7.10
C VAL A 98 -4.07 22.77 7.53
N ASN A 99 -4.21 21.45 7.44
CA ASN A 99 -5.45 20.75 7.79
C ASN A 99 -5.14 19.51 8.66
N PRO A 100 -5.26 19.60 10.00
CA PRO A 100 -4.97 18.47 10.88
C PRO A 100 -5.81 17.21 10.66
N SER A 101 -6.94 17.31 9.94
CA SER A 101 -7.75 16.16 9.55
C SER A 101 -7.12 15.34 8.40
N GLU A 102 -6.21 15.94 7.64
CA GLU A 102 -5.41 15.23 6.62
C GLU A 102 -4.23 14.54 7.29
N LYS A 103 -4.32 13.21 7.35
CA LYS A 103 -3.29 12.35 7.92
C LYS A 103 -2.56 11.55 6.83
N TYR A 104 -1.27 11.37 7.01
CA TYR A 104 -0.35 10.72 6.09
C TYR A 104 0.50 9.70 6.81
N ILE A 105 0.94 8.68 6.09
CA ILE A 105 1.97 7.76 6.54
C ILE A 105 3.07 7.79 5.49
N GLN A 106 4.23 8.30 5.87
CA GLN A 106 5.43 8.21 5.06
C GLN A 106 6.07 6.85 5.31
N VAL A 107 6.35 6.13 4.23
CA VAL A 107 7.11 4.88 4.22
C VAL A 107 8.40 5.13 3.47
N SER A 108 9.53 4.85 4.10
CA SER A 108 10.85 4.98 3.46
C SER A 108 11.57 3.65 3.42
N SER A 109 12.29 3.41 2.34
CA SER A 109 13.15 2.25 2.16
C SER A 109 14.62 2.56 2.47
N VAL A 110 15.42 1.51 2.64
CA VAL A 110 16.87 1.62 2.93
C VAL A 110 17.64 2.32 1.81
N ASP A 111 17.18 2.20 0.57
CA ASP A 111 17.71 2.86 -0.63
C ASP A 111 17.13 4.27 -0.86
N SER A 112 16.43 4.82 0.14
CA SER A 112 15.91 6.20 0.18
C SER A 112 14.76 6.49 -0.78
N HIS A 113 14.04 5.48 -1.29
CA HIS A 113 12.72 5.73 -1.87
C HIS A 113 11.72 6.09 -0.77
N GLU A 114 10.83 7.03 -1.09
CA GLU A 114 9.78 7.49 -0.17
C GLU A 114 8.40 7.36 -0.81
N PHE A 115 7.46 6.80 -0.05
CA PHE A 115 6.08 6.63 -0.45
C PHE A 115 5.17 7.28 0.58
N TRP A 116 4.25 8.12 0.10
CA TRP A 116 3.33 8.86 0.96
C TRP A 116 1.92 8.32 0.79
N PHE A 117 1.43 7.64 1.81
CA PHE A 117 0.07 7.11 1.83
C PHE A 117 -0.86 8.03 2.61
N MET A 118 -2.11 8.15 2.17
CA MET A 118 -3.08 9.06 2.80
C MET A 118 -4.52 8.58 2.64
N GLY A 119 -5.45 9.27 3.31
CA GLY A 119 -6.89 9.02 3.14
C GLY A 119 -7.35 7.64 3.62
N PHE A 120 -6.62 7.02 4.56
CA PHE A 120 -6.98 5.76 5.19
C PHE A 120 -8.37 5.82 5.82
N LEU A 121 -9.19 4.79 5.60
CA LEU A 121 -10.47 4.63 6.32
C LEU A 121 -10.26 4.47 7.82
N ASN A 122 -9.23 3.72 8.21
CA ASN A 122 -8.85 3.51 9.60
C ASN A 122 -7.35 3.78 9.74
N TYR A 123 -7.00 5.05 9.88
CA TYR A 123 -5.62 5.52 9.96
C TYR A 123 -4.86 4.94 11.15
N GLU A 124 -5.47 4.90 12.34
CA GLU A 124 -4.78 4.45 13.55
C GLU A 124 -4.43 2.97 13.47
N SER A 125 -5.32 2.12 12.95
CA SER A 125 -5.01 0.71 12.71
C SER A 125 -3.94 0.50 11.65
N ALA A 126 -3.92 1.34 10.59
CA ALA A 126 -2.87 1.28 9.57
C ALA A 126 -1.50 1.64 10.14
N VAL A 127 -1.41 2.73 10.91
CA VAL A 127 -0.17 3.14 11.59
C VAL A 127 0.34 2.02 12.50
N LYS A 128 -0.53 1.49 13.37
CA LYS A 128 -0.16 0.43 14.30
C LYS A 128 0.37 -0.80 13.56
N CYS A 129 -0.35 -1.29 12.57
CA CYS A 129 0.02 -2.48 11.81
C CYS A 129 1.35 -2.30 11.04
N LEU A 130 1.58 -1.13 10.42
CA LEU A 130 2.82 -0.85 9.71
C LEU A 130 4.02 -0.74 10.65
N GLN A 131 3.84 -0.12 11.82
CA GLN A 131 4.90 -0.04 12.83
C GLN A 131 5.23 -1.42 13.43
N GLU A 132 4.23 -2.26 13.68
CA GLU A 132 4.43 -3.65 14.11
C GLU A 132 5.23 -4.45 13.06
N ALA A 133 4.91 -4.30 11.77
CA ALA A 133 5.66 -4.95 10.68
C ALA A 133 7.14 -4.51 10.63
N LEU A 134 7.43 -3.22 10.85
CA LEU A 134 8.79 -2.71 10.93
C LEU A 134 9.56 -3.26 12.15
N GLN A 135 8.90 -3.36 13.31
CA GLN A 135 9.51 -3.89 14.53
C GLN A 135 9.81 -5.38 14.44
N GLN A 136 8.86 -6.17 13.93
CA GLN A 136 9.04 -7.62 13.75
C GLN A 136 10.23 -7.94 12.85
N HIS A 137 10.40 -7.18 11.77
CA HIS A 137 11.57 -7.30 10.90
C HIS A 137 12.88 -6.97 11.66
N SER A 138 12.87 -5.89 12.45
CA SER A 138 14.05 -5.46 13.21
C SER A 138 14.52 -6.54 14.20
N LEU A 139 13.59 -7.29 14.80
CA LEU A 139 13.88 -8.38 15.74
C LEU A 139 14.41 -9.66 15.07
N GLN A 140 14.04 -9.92 13.82
CA GLN A 140 14.55 -11.08 13.07
C GLN A 140 15.94 -10.86 12.45
N SER A 141 16.43 -9.61 12.51
CA SER A 141 17.72 -9.20 11.94
C SER A 141 18.89 -9.27 12.94
N VAL A 142 18.63 -9.73 14.18
CA VAL A 142 19.60 -9.80 15.29
C VAL A 142 20.10 -11.22 15.48
#